data_AF-A0ABD0RWL8-F1
#
_entry.id   AF-A0ABD0RWL8-F1
#
_cell.length_a   1.000
_cell.length_b   1.000
_cell.length_c   1.000
_cell.angle_alpha   90.00
_cell.angle_beta   90.00
_cell.angle_gamma   90.00
#
_symmetry.space_group_name_H-M   'P 1'
#
loop_
_entity.id
_entity.type
_entity.pdbx_description
1 polymer ?
#
loop_
_entity_poly.entity_id
_entity_poly.type
_entity_poly.pdbx_seq_one_letter_code
_entity_poly.pdbx_strand_id
1 'polypeptide(L)'
;NVDILKDPETVRQLGSILKTNVRACKAVGHPFVLQLGRIYLDMLNVYKCLSENISSAIQSNGEMVTKQPLIRSMRTVKRETLKLISGWVSRSNDPQMVGENFVPPLLEAVLIDYQRNVPAAREPEVLSTMATIVNKLGAHITGEIPKIFDAVFECTLEMINK
;
A
#
# COMPACT_ATOMS: atom_id res chain seq x y z
N ASN A 1 20.60 -3.55 -3.51
CA ASN A 1 20.71 -3.50 -4.98
C ASN A 1 19.30 -3.41 -5.55
N VAL A 2 18.82 -2.20 -5.87
CA VAL A 2 17.39 -1.93 -6.17
C VAL A 2 16.92 -2.61 -7.46
N ASP A 3 17.84 -2.89 -8.39
CA ASP A 3 17.50 -3.53 -9.66
C ASP A 3 16.98 -4.97 -9.52
N ILE A 4 17.25 -5.64 -8.40
CA ILE A 4 16.66 -6.96 -8.12
C ILE A 4 15.12 -6.89 -8.02
N LEU A 5 14.55 -5.72 -7.71
CA LEU A 5 13.11 -5.51 -7.66
C LEU A 5 12.46 -5.41 -9.06
N LYS A 6 13.26 -5.50 -10.13
CA LYS A 6 12.79 -5.66 -11.52
C LYS A 6 12.88 -7.11 -12.00
N ASP A 7 13.51 -7.99 -11.23
CA ASP A 7 13.59 -9.41 -11.55
C ASP A 7 12.22 -10.10 -11.35
N PRO A 8 11.65 -10.75 -12.38
CA PRO A 8 10.32 -11.36 -12.30
C PRO A 8 10.18 -12.45 -11.23
N GLU A 9 11.24 -13.22 -10.97
CA GLU A 9 11.20 -14.27 -9.96
C GLU A 9 11.16 -13.67 -8.56
N THR A 10 12.03 -12.71 -8.29
CA THR A 10 12.09 -11.96 -7.03
C THR A 10 10.75 -11.31 -6.71
N VAL A 11 10.14 -10.59 -7.65
CA VAL A 11 8.83 -9.94 -7.44
C VAL A 11 7.74 -10.97 -7.15
N ARG A 12 7.76 -12.13 -7.82
CA ARG A 12 6.81 -13.21 -7.55
C ARG A 12 6.99 -13.81 -6.16
N GLN A 13 8.24 -14.03 -5.74
CA GLN A 13 8.56 -14.52 -4.39
C GLN A 13 8.11 -13.54 -3.32
N LEU A 14 8.35 -12.23 -3.49
CA LEU A 14 7.86 -11.17 -2.60
C LEU A 14 6.33 -11.20 -2.47
N GLY A 15 5.63 -11.35 -3.60
CA GLY A 15 4.16 -11.50 -3.60
C GLY A 15 3.69 -12.73 -2.81
N SER A 16 4.39 -13.86 -2.93
CA SER A 16 4.09 -15.07 -2.15
C SER A 16 4.36 -14.88 -0.65
N ILE A 17 5.47 -14.24 -0.29
CA ILE A 17 5.82 -13.93 1.10
C ILE A 17 4.74 -13.05 1.74
N LEU A 18 4.30 -12.00 1.04
CA LEU A 18 3.25 -11.11 1.54
C LEU A 18 1.91 -11.84 1.71
N LYS A 19 1.51 -12.67 0.74
CA LYS A 19 0.29 -13.49 0.87
C LYS A 19 0.33 -14.40 2.09
N THR A 20 1.47 -15.03 2.37
CA THR A 20 1.67 -15.83 3.58
C THR A 20 1.51 -14.99 4.84
N ASN A 21 2.11 -13.80 4.88
CA ASN A 21 1.95 -12.87 6.00
C ASN A 21 0.48 -12.42 6.16
N VAL A 22 -0.26 -12.16 5.08
CA VAL A 22 -1.70 -11.82 5.14
C VAL A 22 -2.49 -12.95 5.78
N ARG A 23 -2.22 -14.21 5.41
CA ARG A 23 -2.90 -15.38 5.98
C ARG A 23 -2.54 -15.58 7.46
N ALA A 24 -1.27 -15.46 7.81
CA ALA A 24 -0.80 -15.54 9.19
C ALA A 24 -1.42 -14.43 10.05
N CYS A 25 -1.40 -13.18 9.57
CA CYS A 25 -2.02 -12.04 10.24
C CYS A 25 -3.52 -12.26 10.50
N LYS A 26 -4.24 -12.80 9.50
CA LYS A 26 -5.67 -13.09 9.65
C LYS A 26 -5.94 -14.10 10.77
N ALA A 27 -5.10 -15.11 10.92
CA ALA A 27 -5.25 -16.16 11.92
C ALA A 27 -4.81 -15.72 13.32
N VAL A 28 -3.69 -14.97 13.42
CA VAL A 28 -3.09 -14.56 14.69
C VAL A 28 -3.79 -13.34 15.30
N GLY A 29 -4.23 -12.39 14.47
CA GLY A 29 -4.86 -11.15 14.95
C GLY A 29 -3.84 -10.13 15.48
N HIS A 30 -4.20 -9.38 16.53
CA HIS A 30 -3.39 -8.29 17.06
C HIS A 30 -1.92 -8.67 17.38
N PRO A 31 -1.60 -9.83 18.02
CA PRO A 31 -0.22 -10.22 18.32
C PRO A 31 0.71 -10.34 17.11
N PHE A 32 0.17 -10.41 15.89
CA PHE A 32 0.95 -10.35 14.65
C PHE A 32 1.76 -9.05 14.50
N VAL A 33 1.47 -8.02 15.31
CA VAL A 33 2.24 -6.77 15.38
C VAL A 33 3.74 -7.00 15.54
N LEU A 34 4.16 -8.05 16.25
CA LEU A 34 5.57 -8.38 16.43
C LEU A 34 6.26 -8.75 15.11
N GLN A 35 5.56 -9.48 14.24
CA GLN A 35 6.07 -9.82 12.90
C GLN A 35 5.93 -8.63 11.96
N LEU A 36 4.77 -7.96 11.98
CA LEU A 36 4.52 -6.81 11.11
C LEU A 36 5.56 -5.71 11.36
N GLY A 37 5.80 -5.33 12.62
CA GLY A 37 6.76 -4.31 13.00
C GLY A 37 8.19 -4.61 12.54
N ARG A 38 8.60 -5.89 12.50
CA ARG A 38 9.91 -6.30 12.00
C ARG A 38 10.12 -6.03 10.51
N ILE A 39 9.07 -6.19 9.71
CA ILE A 39 9.15 -6.08 8.25
C ILE A 39 8.57 -4.76 7.71
N TYR A 40 8.03 -3.91 8.60
CA TYR A 40 7.10 -2.84 8.21
C TYR A 40 7.74 -1.81 7.28
N LEU A 41 8.85 -1.21 7.71
CA LEU A 41 9.52 -0.16 6.95
C LEU A 41 10.13 -0.68 5.66
N ASP A 42 10.73 -1.88 5.68
CA ASP A 42 11.26 -2.52 4.48
C ASP A 42 10.15 -2.83 3.47
N MET A 43 9.00 -3.30 3.96
CA MET A 43 7.82 -3.54 3.12
C MET A 43 7.31 -2.25 2.48
N LEU A 44 7.30 -1.12 3.21
CA LEU A 44 6.92 0.19 2.66
C LEU A 44 7.95 0.71 1.65
N ASN A 45 9.24 0.48 1.88
CA ASN A 45 10.29 0.84 0.92
C ASN A 45 10.18 0.05 -0.39
N VAL A 46 9.90 -1.26 -0.30
CA VAL A 46 9.61 -2.09 -1.47
C VAL A 46 8.35 -1.60 -2.18
N TYR A 47 7.29 -1.23 -1.44
CA TYR A 47 6.08 -0.64 -2.03
C TYR A 47 6.40 0.62 -2.84
N LYS A 48 7.15 1.57 -2.27
CA LYS A 48 7.56 2.83 -2.92
C LYS A 48 8.33 2.53 -4.22
N CYS A 49 9.36 1.70 -4.15
CA CYS A 49 10.19 1.36 -5.31
C CYS A 49 9.38 0.67 -6.43
N LEU A 50 8.53 -0.31 -6.08
CA LEU A 50 7.70 -0.98 -7.08
C LEU A 50 6.69 -0.02 -7.71
N SER A 51 6.19 0.96 -6.95
CA SER A 51 5.32 1.97 -7.51
C SER A 51 6.02 2.86 -8.53
N GLU A 52 7.20 3.37 -8.19
CA GLU A 52 8.02 4.19 -9.10
C GLU A 52 8.36 3.42 -10.38
N ASN A 53 8.68 2.13 -10.27
CA ASN A 53 8.92 1.26 -11.42
C ASN A 53 7.67 1.13 -12.31
N ILE A 54 6.49 0.93 -11.73
CA ILE A 54 5.23 0.84 -12.49
C ILE A 54 4.94 2.15 -13.21
N SER A 55 5.04 3.28 -12.50
CA SER A 55 4.75 4.60 -13.06
C SER A 55 5.73 4.98 -14.16
N SER A 56 7.02 4.73 -13.96
CA SER A 56 8.05 4.95 -14.99
C SER A 56 7.80 4.09 -16.23
N ALA A 57 7.42 2.82 -16.04
CA ALA A 57 7.10 1.93 -17.15
C ALA A 57 5.90 2.42 -17.98
N ILE A 58 4.86 2.93 -17.31
CA ILE A 58 3.65 3.46 -17.97
C ILE A 58 3.95 4.78 -18.67
N GLN A 59 4.73 5.68 -18.07
CA GLN A 59 5.12 6.93 -18.71
C GLN A 59 5.95 6.68 -19.99
N SER A 60 6.86 5.71 -19.97
CA SER A 60 7.73 5.42 -21.12
C SER A 60 7.05 4.61 -22.23
N ASN A 61 6.09 3.74 -21.91
CA ASN A 61 5.54 2.76 -22.87
C ASN A 61 4.01 2.86 -23.04
N GLY A 62 3.38 3.83 -22.39
CA GLY A 62 1.92 3.95 -22.31
C GLY A 62 1.25 2.87 -21.47
N GLU A 63 -0.09 2.94 -21.39
CA GLU A 63 -0.89 2.07 -20.53
C GLU A 63 -0.84 0.57 -20.92
N MET A 64 -0.42 0.25 -22.15
CA MET A 64 -0.30 -1.12 -22.65
C MET A 64 0.64 -1.97 -21.79
N VAL A 65 1.64 -1.36 -21.15
CA VAL A 65 2.59 -2.03 -20.26
C VAL A 65 1.93 -2.65 -19.03
N THR A 66 0.75 -2.15 -18.62
CA THR A 66 -0.01 -2.69 -17.48
C THR A 66 -0.46 -4.14 -17.67
N LYS A 67 -0.49 -4.61 -18.92
CA LYS A 67 -0.82 -6.00 -19.28
C LYS A 67 0.38 -6.94 -19.14
N GLN A 68 1.60 -6.43 -19.01
CA GLN A 68 2.81 -7.26 -18.92
C GLN A 68 2.86 -8.04 -17.59
N PRO A 69 3.33 -9.30 -17.60
CA PRO A 69 3.38 -10.14 -16.41
C PRO A 69 4.16 -9.54 -15.23
N LEU A 70 5.27 -8.85 -15.50
CA LEU A 70 6.09 -8.22 -14.47
C LEU A 70 5.32 -7.10 -13.77
N ILE A 71 4.71 -6.16 -14.51
CA ILE A 71 3.92 -5.05 -13.96
C ILE A 71 2.73 -5.57 -13.14
N ARG A 72 2.05 -6.62 -13.61
CA ARG A 72 0.97 -7.28 -12.85
C ARG A 72 1.47 -7.88 -11.54
N SER A 73 2.66 -8.48 -11.56
CA SER A 73 3.29 -9.03 -10.35
C SER A 73 3.68 -7.92 -9.37
N MET A 74 4.25 -6.80 -9.84
CA MET A 74 4.55 -5.63 -9.01
C MET A 74 3.28 -5.05 -8.36
N ARG A 75 2.19 -4.90 -9.12
CA ARG A 75 0.88 -4.48 -8.57
C ARG A 75 0.35 -5.45 -7.54
N THR A 76 0.56 -6.75 -7.73
CA THR A 76 0.19 -7.76 -6.74
C THR A 76 0.93 -7.55 -5.43
N VAL A 77 2.24 -7.26 -5.46
CA VAL A 77 3.01 -6.94 -4.25
C VAL A 77 2.43 -5.70 -3.57
N LYS A 78 2.21 -4.60 -4.30
CA LYS A 78 1.60 -3.38 -3.75
C LYS A 78 0.25 -3.65 -3.06
N ARG A 79 -0.63 -4.41 -3.71
CA ARG A 79 -1.95 -4.76 -3.18
C ARG A 79 -1.86 -5.63 -1.93
N GLU A 80 -1.00 -6.64 -1.92
CA GLU A 80 -0.88 -7.54 -0.77
C GLU A 80 -0.19 -6.84 0.43
N THR A 81 0.69 -5.86 0.20
CA THR A 81 1.17 -4.94 1.25
C THR A 81 0.00 -4.20 1.89
N LEU A 82 -0.85 -3.53 1.08
CA LEU A 82 -1.99 -2.76 1.59
C LEU A 82 -3.00 -3.65 2.35
N LYS A 83 -3.28 -4.85 1.83
CA LYS A 83 -4.14 -5.85 2.51
C LYS A 83 -3.57 -6.35 3.82
N LEU A 84 -2.25 -6.54 3.91
CA LEU A 84 -1.61 -6.94 5.16
C LEU A 84 -1.78 -5.86 6.23
N ILE A 85 -1.53 -4.60 5.85
CA ILE A 85 -1.63 -3.45 6.75
C ILE A 85 -3.07 -3.25 7.21
N SER A 86 -4.02 -3.10 6.27
CA SER A 86 -5.44 -2.93 6.58
C SER A 86 -5.99 -4.14 7.36
N GLY A 87 -5.62 -5.35 6.99
CA GLY A 87 -6.04 -6.58 7.65
C GLY A 87 -5.55 -6.70 9.09
N TRP A 88 -4.34 -6.23 9.39
CA TRP A 88 -3.84 -6.16 10.76
C TRP A 88 -4.51 -5.02 11.54
N VAL A 89 -4.59 -3.82 10.96
CA VAL A 89 -5.23 -2.66 11.62
C VAL A 89 -6.67 -2.99 11.99
N SER A 90 -7.45 -3.62 11.11
CA SER A 90 -8.83 -3.99 11.42
C SER A 90 -8.95 -4.92 12.66
N ARG A 91 -7.89 -5.65 12.99
CA ARG A 91 -7.79 -6.61 14.10
C ARG A 91 -6.99 -6.08 15.29
N SER A 92 -6.44 -4.88 15.22
CA SER A 92 -5.71 -4.29 16.34
C SER A 92 -6.68 -3.93 17.48
N ASN A 93 -6.18 -3.83 18.70
CA ASN A 93 -6.94 -3.41 19.88
C ASN A 93 -6.31 -2.21 20.59
N ASP A 94 -5.29 -1.59 19.98
CA ASP A 94 -4.60 -0.41 20.49
C ASP A 94 -4.56 0.68 19.39
N PRO A 95 -5.60 1.54 19.32
CA PRO A 95 -5.68 2.58 18.31
C PRO A 95 -4.58 3.64 18.42
N GLN A 96 -4.13 3.94 19.63
CA GLN A 96 -3.08 4.93 19.87
C GLN A 96 -1.76 4.46 19.28
N MET A 97 -1.33 3.24 19.62
CA MET A 97 -0.09 2.67 19.08
C MET A 97 -0.12 2.56 17.56
N VAL A 98 -1.26 2.23 16.96
CA VAL A 98 -1.42 2.21 15.49
C VAL A 98 -1.28 3.61 14.90
N GLY A 99 -1.98 4.58 15.49
CA GLY A 99 -1.96 5.98 15.04
C GLY A 99 -0.58 6.63 15.14
N GLU A 100 0.19 6.31 16.17
CA GLU A 100 1.51 6.91 16.40
C GLU A 100 2.62 6.20 15.60
N ASN A 101 2.57 4.87 15.46
CA ASN A 101 3.71 4.10 14.94
C ASN A 101 3.51 3.57 13.51
N PHE A 102 2.27 3.34 13.08
CA PHE A 102 1.99 2.69 11.79
C PHE A 102 1.41 3.66 10.76
N VAL A 103 0.55 4.59 11.18
CA VAL A 103 -0.11 5.52 10.25
C VAL A 103 0.90 6.48 9.58
N PRO A 104 1.77 7.21 10.29
CA PRO A 104 2.64 8.21 9.66
C PRO A 104 3.51 7.66 8.52
N PRO A 105 4.29 6.56 8.70
CA PRO A 105 5.10 6.01 7.61
C PRO A 105 4.26 5.43 6.46
N LEU A 106 3.06 4.88 6.75
CA LEU A 106 2.14 4.45 5.69
C LEU A 106 1.72 5.64 4.81
N LEU A 107 1.31 6.74 5.43
CA LEU A 107 0.84 7.92 4.70
C LEU A 107 1.95 8.50 3.83
N GLU A 108 3.17 8.58 4.37
CA GLU A 108 4.34 9.03 3.62
C GLU A 108 4.65 8.12 2.42
N ALA A 109 4.48 6.81 2.57
CA ALA A 109 4.75 5.84 1.52
C ALA A 109 3.68 5.74 0.44
N VAL A 110 2.43 6.01 0.78
CA VAL A 110 1.29 5.68 -0.08
C VAL A 110 0.59 6.91 -0.64
N LEU A 111 0.43 7.98 0.15
CA LEU A 111 -0.43 9.09 -0.27
C LEU A 111 0.17 9.89 -1.43
N ILE A 112 1.43 10.32 -1.29
CA ILE A 112 2.11 11.10 -2.33
C ILE A 112 2.27 10.26 -3.60
N ASP A 113 2.56 8.96 -3.44
CA ASP A 113 2.62 8.00 -4.53
C ASP A 113 1.28 7.93 -5.28
N TYR A 114 0.17 7.73 -4.56
CA TYR A 114 -1.16 7.68 -5.14
C TYR A 114 -1.51 8.98 -5.89
N GLN A 115 -1.26 10.13 -5.27
CA GLN A 115 -1.56 11.44 -5.85
C GLN A 115 -0.81 11.68 -7.17
N ARG A 116 0.50 11.43 -7.18
CA ARG A 116 1.39 11.71 -8.33
C ARG A 116 1.28 10.70 -9.46
N ASN A 117 0.80 9.49 -9.17
CA ASN A 117 0.65 8.47 -10.18
C ASN A 117 -0.40 8.85 -11.23
N VAL A 118 -0.11 8.49 -12.49
CA VAL A 118 -1.08 8.61 -13.58
C VAL A 118 -2.35 7.80 -13.26
N PRO A 119 -3.54 8.16 -13.75
CA PRO A 119 -4.80 7.51 -13.39
C PRO A 119 -4.76 5.97 -13.49
N ALA A 120 -4.21 5.42 -14.57
CA ALA A 120 -4.09 3.97 -14.76
C ALA A 120 -3.13 3.29 -13.77
N ALA A 121 -2.22 4.03 -13.14
CA ALA A 121 -1.23 3.53 -12.18
C ALA A 121 -1.71 3.57 -10.71
N ARG A 122 -2.75 4.35 -10.41
CA ARG A 122 -3.31 4.46 -9.05
C ARG A 122 -3.91 3.12 -8.61
N GLU A 123 -3.54 2.65 -7.42
CA GLU A 123 -4.04 1.39 -6.84
C GLU A 123 -5.28 1.65 -5.99
N PRO A 124 -6.48 1.17 -6.38
CA PRO A 124 -7.73 1.44 -5.65
C PRO A 124 -7.73 0.94 -4.21
N GLU A 125 -6.97 -0.12 -3.91
CA GLU A 125 -6.82 -0.68 -2.56
C GLU A 125 -6.29 0.35 -1.55
N VAL A 126 -5.64 1.43 -2.00
CA VAL A 126 -5.24 2.56 -1.13
C VAL A 126 -6.46 3.18 -0.45
N LEU A 127 -7.54 3.44 -1.20
CA LEU A 127 -8.75 4.04 -0.66
C LEU A 127 -9.44 3.11 0.35
N SER A 128 -9.55 1.82 0.02
CA SER A 128 -10.09 0.79 0.93
C SER A 128 -9.26 0.66 2.21
N THR A 129 -7.94 0.79 2.09
CA THR A 129 -7.02 0.76 3.24
C THR A 129 -7.23 1.97 4.13
N MET A 130 -7.28 3.18 3.57
CA MET A 130 -7.55 4.40 4.34
C MET A 130 -8.92 4.34 5.02
N ALA A 131 -9.96 3.88 4.32
CA ALA A 131 -11.28 3.70 4.92
C ALA A 131 -11.26 2.72 6.11
N THR A 132 -10.54 1.60 5.99
CA THR A 132 -10.38 0.64 7.08
C THR A 132 -9.68 1.26 8.29
N ILE A 133 -8.62 2.03 8.06
CA ILE A 133 -7.88 2.70 9.12
C ILE A 133 -8.74 3.76 9.80
N VAL A 134 -9.44 4.60 9.04
CA VAL A 134 -10.33 5.64 9.57
C VAL A 134 -11.43 5.04 10.43
N ASN A 135 -12.11 3.99 9.93
CA ASN A 135 -13.14 3.29 10.69
C ASN A 135 -12.62 2.66 11.98
N LYS A 136 -11.36 2.21 11.98
CA LYS A 136 -10.75 1.54 13.13
C LYS A 136 -10.25 2.53 14.19
N LEU A 137 -9.64 3.63 13.77
CA LEU A 137 -8.95 4.56 14.66
C LEU A 137 -9.86 5.68 15.17
N GLY A 138 -10.89 6.05 14.41
CA GLY A 138 -11.82 7.13 14.78
C GLY A 138 -11.08 8.42 15.08
N ALA A 139 -11.25 8.94 16.30
CA ALA A 139 -10.62 10.19 16.74
C ALA A 139 -9.07 10.17 16.66
N HIS A 140 -8.44 8.99 16.75
CA HIS A 140 -6.97 8.86 16.76
C HIS A 140 -6.33 9.17 15.40
N ILE A 141 -7.10 9.23 14.30
CA ILE A 141 -6.59 9.61 12.98
C ILE A 141 -7.08 10.99 12.53
N THR A 142 -7.92 11.68 13.32
CA THR A 142 -8.56 12.94 12.88
C THR A 142 -7.55 13.99 12.42
N GLY A 143 -6.38 14.08 13.07
CA GLY A 143 -5.31 15.00 12.69
C GLY A 143 -4.71 14.74 11.30
N GLU A 144 -4.78 13.50 10.79
CA GLU A 144 -4.24 13.11 9.49
C GLU A 144 -5.27 13.20 8.35
N ILE A 145 -6.55 13.40 8.67
CA ILE A 145 -7.64 13.44 7.67
C ILE A 145 -7.40 14.49 6.57
N PRO A 146 -6.99 15.74 6.88
CA PRO A 146 -6.71 16.73 5.84
C PRO A 146 -5.67 16.22 4.83
N LYS A 147 -4.56 15.67 5.33
CA LYS A 147 -3.47 15.13 4.51
C LYS A 147 -3.93 13.95 3.63
N ILE A 148 -4.78 13.08 4.16
CA ILE A 148 -5.37 11.97 3.39
C ILE A 148 -6.22 12.53 2.25
N PHE A 149 -7.12 13.48 2.54
CA PHE A 149 -8.00 14.09 1.55
C PHE A 149 -7.23 14.85 0.47
N ASP A 150 -6.24 15.66 0.85
CA ASP A 150 -5.40 16.42 -0.08
C ASP A 150 -4.74 15.49 -1.12
N ALA A 151 -4.37 14.27 -0.71
CA ALA A 151 -3.70 13.32 -1.60
C ALA A 151 -4.66 12.53 -2.50
N VAL A 152 -5.85 12.16 -2.03
CA VAL A 152 -6.72 11.20 -2.74
C VAL A 152 -8.03 11.78 -3.24
N PHE A 153 -8.54 12.88 -2.69
CA PHE A 153 -9.91 13.31 -2.97
C PHE A 153 -10.09 13.84 -4.40
N GLU A 154 -9.44 14.96 -4.72
CA GLU A 154 -9.58 15.64 -6.02
C GLU A 154 -9.13 14.73 -7.16
N CYS A 155 -7.96 14.12 -7.02
CA CYS A 155 -7.37 13.32 -8.08
C CYS A 155 -8.16 12.04 -8.39
N THR A 156 -8.84 11.44 -7.40
CA THR A 156 -9.77 10.32 -7.63
C THR A 156 -11.09 10.79 -8.21
N LEU A 157 -11.62 11.94 -7.75
CA LEU A 157 -12.88 12.49 -8.25
C LEU A 157 -12.83 12.76 -9.77
N GLU A 158 -11.71 13.31 -10.25
CA GLU A 158 -11.47 13.52 -11.68
C GLU A 158 -11.46 12.23 -12.52
N MET A 159 -11.20 11.08 -11.90
CA MET A 159 -11.20 9.78 -12.59
C MET A 159 -12.61 9.20 -12.77
N ILE A 160 -13.54 9.53 -11.87
CA ILE A 160 -14.88 8.94 -11.84
C ILE A 160 -15.96 9.90 -12.37
N ASN A 161 -15.67 11.20 -12.47
CA ASN A 161 -16.58 12.21 -13.02
C ASN A 161 -16.39 12.46 -14.53
N LYS A 162 -15.64 11.61 -15.22
CA LYS A 162 -15.49 11.60 -16.69
C LYS A 162 -16.31 10.46 -17.27
#